data_AF-Q7YCV1-F1
#
_entry.id   AF-Q7YCV1-F1
#
_cell.length_a   1.000
_cell.length_b   1.000
_cell.length_c   1.000
_cell.angle_alpha   90.00
_cell.angle_beta   90.00
_cell.angle_gamma   90.00
#
_symmetry.space_group_name_H-M   'P 1'
#
loop_
_entity.id
_entity.type
_entity.pdbx_description
1 polymer ?
#
loop_
_entity_poly.entity_id
_entity_poly.type
_entity_poly.pdbx_seq_one_letter_code
_entity_poly.pdbx_strand_id
1 'polypeptide(L)'
;YLGLLQPLADALKLFVKESIQPQYANKIMFSLIPILGFTLALMFWGMTTSYNMAYFLLFSFMLFLCMTSLNVYVILLSGWASNSMYAFLGSLRASAQTISYEISLILILLFPAFLHMTFSWSKMFNGYAVSLLLIPLGLAWYVTL
;
A
#
# COMPACT_ATOMS: atom_id res chain seq x y z
N TYR A 1 20.48 27.94 0.33
CA TYR A 1 20.80 26.69 1.04
C TYR A 1 19.87 25.59 0.57
N LEU A 2 20.38 24.46 0.08
CA LEU A 2 19.63 23.41 -0.65
C LEU A 2 18.60 22.59 0.17
N GLY A 3 18.26 23.00 1.39
CA GLY A 3 17.19 22.34 2.17
C GLY A 3 17.40 20.85 2.48
N LEU A 4 18.56 20.27 2.19
CA LEU A 4 18.83 18.82 2.31
C LEU A 4 18.64 18.30 3.75
N LEU A 5 18.90 19.13 4.75
CA LEU A 5 18.74 18.80 6.16
C LEU A 5 17.30 18.94 6.68
N GLN A 6 16.36 19.43 5.85
CA GLN A 6 14.97 19.66 6.25
C GLN A 6 14.24 18.39 6.73
N PRO A 7 14.33 17.23 6.05
CA PRO A 7 13.65 16.01 6.51
C PRO A 7 14.18 15.50 7.86
N LEU A 8 15.48 15.68 8.10
CA LEU A 8 16.11 15.31 9.37
C LEU A 8 15.67 16.23 10.51
N ALA A 9 15.55 17.53 10.24
CA ALA A 9 15.02 18.49 11.20
C ALA A 9 13.54 18.20 11.57
N ASP A 10 12.70 17.85 10.58
CA ASP A 10 11.29 17.49 10.83
C ASP A 10 11.15 16.19 11.63
N ALA A 11 12.00 15.19 11.38
CA ALA A 11 12.04 13.96 12.17
C ALA A 11 12.45 14.23 13.63
N LEU A 12 13.53 14.99 13.85
CA LEU A 12 13.98 15.37 15.19
C LEU A 12 12.91 16.17 15.94
N LYS A 13 12.21 17.08 15.24
CA LYS A 13 11.09 17.85 15.80
C LYS A 13 9.95 16.94 16.28
N LEU A 14 9.63 15.88 15.55
CA LEU A 14 8.60 14.92 15.96
C LEU A 14 9.04 14.07 17.16
N PHE A 15 10.32 13.70 17.27
CA PHE A 15 10.82 12.94 18.42
C PHE A 15 10.87 13.74 19.73
N VAL A 16 11.14 15.05 19.65
CA VAL A 16 11.18 15.92 20.83
C VAL A 16 9.78 16.35 21.27
N LYS A 17 8.78 16.28 20.38
CA LYS A 17 7.41 16.72 20.67
C LYS A 17 6.73 15.79 21.67
N GLU A 18 6.01 16.37 22.62
CA GLU A 18 5.21 15.62 23.59
C GLU A 18 4.14 14.75 22.90
N SER A 19 4.02 13.52 23.36
CA SER A 19 3.07 12.53 22.83
C SER A 19 1.67 12.75 23.43
N ILE A 20 0.84 13.51 22.73
CA ILE A 20 -0.54 13.78 23.15
C ILE A 20 -1.45 12.67 22.60
N GLN A 21 -1.98 11.82 23.49
CA GLN A 21 -3.00 10.83 23.14
C GLN A 21 -4.40 11.32 23.54
N PRO A 22 -5.41 11.22 22.65
CA PRO A 22 -6.79 11.59 23.00
C PRO A 22 -7.35 10.71 24.12
N GLN A 23 -8.04 11.32 25.08
CA GLN A 23 -8.54 10.63 26.29
C GLN A 23 -9.60 9.55 25.99
N TYR A 24 -10.44 9.79 24.96
CA TYR A 24 -11.55 8.90 24.60
C TYR A 24 -11.18 7.80 23.60
N ALA A 25 -9.93 7.77 23.11
CA ALA A 25 -9.50 6.78 22.12
C ALA A 25 -9.16 5.43 22.76
N ASN A 26 -9.27 4.37 21.96
CA ASN A 26 -8.80 3.05 22.36
C ASN A 26 -7.28 2.98 22.26
N LYS A 27 -6.59 3.22 23.39
CA LYS A 27 -5.13 3.37 23.47
C LYS A 27 -4.34 2.20 22.86
N ILE A 28 -4.82 0.96 23.06
CA ILE A 28 -4.14 -0.24 22.55
C ILE A 28 -4.22 -0.28 21.03
N MET A 29 -5.43 -0.12 20.48
CA MET A 29 -5.61 -0.14 19.03
C MET A 29 -4.95 1.06 18.36
N PHE A 30 -5.05 2.25 18.96
CA PHE A 30 -4.47 3.48 18.42
C PHE A 30 -2.93 3.42 18.27
N SER A 31 -2.24 2.66 19.12
CA SER A 31 -0.78 2.46 19.00
C SER A 31 -0.40 1.30 18.09
N LEU A 32 -1.19 0.21 18.05
CA LEU A 32 -0.91 -0.97 17.23
C LEU A 32 -1.18 -0.76 15.74
N ILE A 33 -2.23 -0.02 15.37
CA ILE A 33 -2.64 0.12 13.96
C ILE A 33 -1.56 0.82 13.10
N PRO A 34 -0.91 1.91 13.55
CA PRO A 34 0.21 2.49 12.80
C PRO A 34 1.37 1.51 12.59
N ILE A 35 1.65 0.64 13.57
CA ILE A 35 2.69 -0.40 13.45
C ILE A 35 2.28 -1.41 12.38
N LEU A 36 1.03 -1.86 12.37
CA LEU A 36 0.50 -2.76 11.35
C LEU A 36 0.56 -2.15 9.94
N GLY A 37 0.20 -0.88 9.79
CA GLY A 37 0.31 -0.17 8.51
C GLY A 37 1.74 -0.09 8.02
N PHE A 38 2.68 0.20 8.92
CA PHE A 38 4.10 0.27 8.58
C PHE A 38 4.69 -1.10 8.22
N THR A 39 4.32 -2.18 8.93
CA THR A 39 4.79 -3.54 8.59
C THR A 39 4.23 -4.01 7.25
N LEU A 40 2.98 -3.69 6.93
CA LEU A 40 2.39 -3.94 5.61
C LEU A 40 3.14 -3.19 4.50
N ALA A 41 3.48 -1.92 4.72
CA ALA A 41 4.27 -1.13 3.78
C ALA A 41 5.66 -1.74 3.51
N LEU A 42 6.35 -2.21 4.56
CA LEU A 42 7.64 -2.90 4.40
C LEU A 42 7.51 -4.25 3.68
N MET A 43 6.43 -4.99 3.92
CA MET A 43 6.17 -6.24 3.21
C MET A 43 5.98 -6.03 1.70
N PHE A 44 5.32 -4.94 1.27
CA PHE A 44 5.25 -4.59 -0.16
C PHE A 44 6.62 -4.43 -0.78
N TRP A 45 7.55 -3.77 -0.07
CA TRP A 45 8.90 -3.57 -0.57
C TRP A 45 9.66 -4.89 -0.73
N GLY A 46 9.48 -5.83 0.21
CA GLY A 46 10.08 -7.16 0.15
C GLY A 46 9.60 -8.03 -1.02
N MET A 47 8.43 -7.74 -1.61
CA MET A 47 7.91 -8.47 -2.77
C MET A 47 8.53 -8.04 -4.10
N THR A 48 9.29 -6.93 -4.11
CA THR A 48 9.87 -6.40 -5.34
C THR A 48 10.95 -7.33 -5.90
N THR A 49 10.80 -7.72 -7.16
CA THR A 49 11.76 -8.61 -7.83
C THR A 49 13.00 -7.81 -8.23
N SER A 50 14.12 -8.00 -7.53
CA SER A 50 15.43 -7.49 -7.94
C SER A 50 16.28 -8.59 -8.57
N TYR A 51 17.32 -8.21 -9.30
CA TYR A 51 18.23 -9.18 -9.95
C TYR A 51 18.89 -10.15 -8.94
N ASN A 52 19.10 -9.70 -7.70
CA ASN A 52 19.70 -10.49 -6.62
C ASN A 52 18.65 -10.81 -5.53
N MET A 53 17.59 -11.53 -5.90
CA MET A 53 16.58 -11.96 -4.94
C MET A 53 17.12 -13.07 -4.03
N ALA A 54 17.05 -12.85 -2.72
CA ALA A 54 17.43 -13.85 -1.71
C ALA A 54 16.41 -15.00 -1.60
N TYR A 55 15.16 -14.77 -2.00
CA TYR A 55 14.07 -15.73 -1.87
C TYR A 55 13.22 -15.76 -3.14
N PHE A 56 12.82 -16.96 -3.59
CA PHE A 56 11.92 -17.12 -4.72
C PHE A 56 10.47 -17.26 -4.25
N LEU A 57 9.65 -16.28 -4.57
CA LEU A 57 8.22 -16.28 -4.31
C LEU A 57 7.47 -16.86 -5.53
N LEU A 58 6.84 -18.03 -5.38
CA LEU A 58 6.18 -18.72 -6.49
C LEU A 58 4.93 -17.98 -7.02
N PHE A 59 4.15 -17.38 -6.10
CA PHE A 59 2.90 -16.68 -6.39
C PHE A 59 2.94 -15.21 -5.95
N SER A 60 4.02 -14.49 -6.29
CA SER A 60 4.22 -13.09 -5.90
C SER A 60 3.05 -12.18 -6.26
N PHE A 61 2.42 -12.39 -7.43
CA PHE A 61 1.29 -11.56 -7.87
C PHE A 61 0.05 -11.74 -6.97
N MET A 62 -0.30 -12.99 -6.65
CA MET A 62 -1.44 -13.28 -5.76
C MET A 62 -1.19 -12.73 -4.35
N LEU A 63 0.05 -12.86 -3.86
CA LEU A 63 0.44 -12.27 -2.58
C LEU A 63 0.27 -10.75 -2.59
N PHE A 64 0.70 -10.07 -3.65
CA PHE A 64 0.50 -8.63 -3.78
C PHE A 64 -0.98 -8.22 -3.66
N LEU A 65 -1.90 -8.93 -4.34
CA LEU A 65 -3.33 -8.65 -4.24
C LEU A 65 -3.91 -8.90 -2.85
N CYS A 66 -3.46 -9.96 -2.17
CA CYS A 66 -3.87 -10.20 -0.78
C CYS A 66 -3.40 -9.06 0.14
N MET A 67 -2.16 -8.60 -0.01
CA MET A 67 -1.61 -7.55 0.83
C MET A 67 -2.27 -6.19 0.61
N THR A 68 -2.68 -5.84 -0.61
CA THR A 68 -3.46 -4.61 -0.86
C THR A 68 -4.78 -4.67 -0.10
N SER A 69 -5.51 -5.78 -0.20
CA SER A 69 -6.78 -5.95 0.52
C SER A 69 -6.65 -5.84 2.05
N LEU A 70 -5.50 -6.24 2.62
CA LEU A 70 -5.22 -6.09 4.05
C LEU A 70 -5.04 -4.62 4.48
N ASN A 71 -4.55 -3.76 3.58
CA ASN A 71 -4.31 -2.36 3.87
C ASN A 71 -5.62 -1.58 4.14
N VAL A 72 -6.71 -1.95 3.47
CA VAL A 72 -8.05 -1.36 3.72
C VAL A 72 -8.48 -1.53 5.17
N TYR A 73 -8.18 -2.67 5.79
CA TYR A 73 -8.51 -2.92 7.20
C TYR A 73 -7.71 -2.01 8.14
N VAL A 74 -6.45 -1.70 7.82
CA VAL A 74 -5.65 -0.74 8.60
C VAL A 74 -6.30 0.64 8.59
N ILE A 75 -6.76 1.10 7.42
CA ILE A 75 -7.41 2.41 7.26
C ILE A 75 -8.69 2.45 8.10
N LEU A 76 -9.54 1.44 7.99
CA LEU A 76 -10.81 1.38 8.72
C LEU A 76 -10.59 1.31 10.24
N LEU A 77 -9.69 0.45 10.70
CA LEU A 77 -9.37 0.31 12.12
C LEU A 77 -8.78 1.60 12.68
N SER A 78 -7.97 2.34 11.92
CA SER A 78 -7.34 3.58 12.38
C SER A 78 -8.37 4.66 12.75
N GLY A 79 -9.44 4.78 11.97
CA GLY A 79 -10.53 5.70 12.28
C GLY A 79 -11.37 5.24 13.47
N TRP A 80 -11.66 3.93 13.56
CA TRP A 80 -12.38 3.35 14.69
C TRP A 80 -11.63 3.52 16.03
N ALA A 81 -10.31 3.33 16.03
CA ALA A 81 -9.49 3.45 17.24
C ALA A 81 -9.51 4.86 17.88
N SER A 82 -9.73 5.90 17.07
CA SER A 82 -9.79 7.29 17.54
C SER A 82 -11.08 7.63 18.32
N ASN A 83 -12.11 6.78 18.23
CA ASN A 83 -13.41 6.95 18.89
C ASN A 83 -14.07 8.33 18.67
N SER A 84 -13.91 8.91 17.47
CA SER A 84 -14.58 10.15 17.08
C SER A 84 -15.39 9.95 15.80
N MET A 85 -16.64 10.44 15.79
CA MET A 85 -17.55 10.24 14.66
C MET A 85 -17.00 10.81 13.35
N TYR A 86 -16.30 11.94 13.41
CA TYR A 86 -15.73 12.57 12.22
C TYR A 86 -14.56 11.77 11.64
N ALA A 87 -13.63 11.29 12.49
CA ALA A 87 -12.53 10.47 12.02
C ALA A 87 -13.02 9.11 11.50
N PHE A 88 -14.04 8.52 12.12
CA PHE A 88 -14.65 7.28 11.65
C PHE A 88 -15.35 7.45 10.29
N LEU A 89 -16.09 8.54 10.09
CA LEU A 89 -16.67 8.85 8.77
C LEU A 89 -15.58 9.13 7.73
N GLY A 90 -14.49 9.78 8.12
CA GLY A 90 -13.31 9.98 7.27
C GLY A 90 -12.67 8.66 6.84
N SER A 91 -12.44 7.74 7.78
CA SER A 91 -11.87 6.42 7.47
C SER A 91 -12.82 5.58 6.61
N LEU A 92 -14.13 5.67 6.81
CA LEU A 92 -15.11 4.99 5.96
C LEU A 92 -15.04 5.49 4.51
N ARG A 93 -14.99 6.81 4.29
CA ARG A 93 -14.84 7.37 2.93
C ARG A 93 -13.51 6.96 2.29
N ALA A 94 -12.41 7.03 3.04
CA ALA A 94 -11.11 6.60 2.55
C ALA A 94 -11.12 5.11 2.20
N SER A 95 -11.71 4.25 3.04
CA SER A 95 -11.81 2.81 2.77
C SER A 95 -12.66 2.50 1.54
N ALA A 96 -13.78 3.21 1.34
CA ALA A 96 -14.61 3.06 0.16
C ALA A 96 -13.83 3.44 -1.12
N GLN A 97 -13.06 4.52 -1.05
CA GLN A 97 -12.18 4.96 -2.14
C GLN A 97 -11.10 3.92 -2.44
N THR A 98 -10.40 3.41 -1.43
CA THR A 98 -9.34 2.41 -1.65
C THR A 98 -9.90 1.13 -2.27
N ILE A 99 -11.06 0.65 -1.80
CA ILE A 99 -11.70 -0.55 -2.37
C ILE A 99 -12.08 -0.32 -3.84
N SER A 100 -12.63 0.86 -4.19
CA SER A 100 -13.02 1.12 -5.58
C SER A 100 -11.81 1.13 -6.53
N TYR A 101 -10.68 1.70 -6.10
CA TYR A 101 -9.45 1.69 -6.89
C TYR A 101 -8.76 0.31 -6.91
N GLU A 102 -8.83 -0.47 -5.83
CA GLU A 102 -8.30 -1.84 -5.81
C GLU A 102 -8.93 -2.73 -6.88
N ILE A 103 -10.25 -2.66 -7.06
CA ILE A 103 -10.94 -3.45 -8.09
C ILE A 103 -10.41 -3.10 -9.48
N SER A 104 -10.26 -1.81 -9.78
CA SER A 104 -9.72 -1.37 -11.07
C SER A 104 -8.26 -1.81 -11.28
N LEU A 105 -7.44 -1.75 -10.23
CA LEU A 105 -6.05 -2.18 -10.25
C LEU A 105 -5.92 -3.70 -10.48
N ILE A 106 -6.76 -4.51 -9.82
CA ILE A 106 -6.80 -5.97 -10.03
C ILE A 106 -7.08 -6.28 -11.50
N LEU A 107 -8.07 -5.61 -12.10
CA LEU A 107 -8.44 -5.82 -13.50
C LEU A 107 -7.30 -5.45 -14.45
N ILE A 108 -6.64 -4.31 -14.23
CA ILE A 108 -5.50 -3.85 -15.04
C ILE A 108 -4.34 -4.85 -14.98
N LEU A 109 -4.00 -5.33 -13.77
CA LEU A 109 -2.88 -6.26 -13.59
C LEU A 109 -3.19 -7.69 -14.04
N LEU A 110 -4.46 -8.07 -14.15
CA LEU A 110 -4.84 -9.39 -14.66
C LEU A 110 -4.53 -9.56 -16.15
N PHE A 111 -4.58 -8.49 -16.95
CA PHE A 111 -4.29 -8.56 -18.38
C PHE A 111 -2.91 -9.16 -18.72
N PRO A 112 -1.78 -8.63 -18.18
CA PRO A 112 -0.47 -9.23 -18.44
C PRO A 112 -0.30 -10.62 -17.82
N ALA A 113 -0.99 -10.92 -16.70
CA ALA A 113 -0.99 -12.25 -16.10
C ALA A 113 -1.63 -13.32 -17.01
N PHE A 114 -2.77 -13.00 -17.64
CA PHE A 114 -3.44 -13.91 -18.57
C PHE A 114 -2.65 -14.10 -19.87
N LEU A 115 -1.98 -13.07 -20.38
CA LEU A 115 -1.17 -13.18 -21.61
C LEU A 115 -0.04 -14.20 -21.46
N HIS A 116 0.61 -14.25 -20.30
CA HIS A 116 1.71 -15.17 -20.05
C HIS A 116 1.30 -16.46 -19.32
N MET A 117 0.03 -16.61 -18.92
CA MET A 117 -0.46 -17.73 -18.09
C MET A 117 0.44 -17.98 -16.87
N THR A 118 0.94 -16.92 -16.24
CA THR A 118 1.79 -17.01 -15.04
C THR A 118 1.39 -15.98 -13.99
N PHE A 119 1.57 -16.37 -12.72
CA PHE A 119 1.33 -15.50 -11.55
C PHE A 119 2.64 -15.04 -10.88
N SER A 120 3.77 -15.20 -11.56
CA SER A 120 5.07 -14.72 -11.08
C SER A 120 5.34 -13.31 -11.59
N TRP A 121 5.66 -12.39 -10.68
CA TRP A 121 5.80 -10.96 -11.00
C TRP A 121 6.91 -10.68 -12.03
N SER A 122 8.03 -11.41 -11.96
CA SER A 122 9.17 -11.25 -12.87
C SER A 122 8.90 -11.71 -14.30
N LYS A 123 8.05 -12.73 -14.51
CA LYS A 123 7.76 -13.26 -15.85
C LYS A 123 6.59 -12.54 -16.51
N MET A 124 5.72 -11.92 -15.73
CA MET A 124 4.49 -11.30 -16.21
C MET A 124 4.74 -10.12 -17.16
N PHE A 125 5.85 -9.40 -16.98
CA PHE A 125 6.20 -8.25 -17.81
C PHE A 125 7.11 -8.59 -19.01
N ASN A 126 7.47 -9.86 -19.19
CA ASN A 126 8.43 -10.28 -20.21
C ASN A 126 7.74 -10.62 -21.53
N GLY A 127 7.72 -9.70 -22.48
CA GLY A 127 7.33 -10.01 -23.86
C GLY A 127 6.96 -8.79 -24.68
N TYR A 128 7.10 -8.90 -26.01
CA TYR A 128 6.79 -7.80 -26.93
C TYR A 128 5.31 -7.38 -26.86
N ALA A 129 4.38 -8.34 -26.82
CA ALA A 129 2.95 -8.06 -26.71
C ALA A 129 2.58 -7.31 -25.42
N VAL A 130 3.19 -7.69 -24.29
CA VAL A 130 2.99 -7.01 -23.01
C VAL A 130 3.62 -5.62 -23.02
N SER A 131 4.82 -5.46 -23.60
CA SER A 131 5.49 -4.15 -23.68
C SER A 131 4.67 -3.09 -24.43
N LEU A 132 3.93 -3.50 -25.47
CA LEU A 132 3.05 -2.60 -26.22
C LEU A 132 1.77 -2.26 -25.43
N LEU A 133 1.17 -3.25 -24.77
CA LEU A 133 -0.03 -3.09 -23.95
C LEU A 133 0.24 -2.33 -22.64
N LEU A 134 1.49 -2.32 -22.15
CA LEU A 134 1.88 -1.56 -20.96
C LEU A 134 1.72 -0.05 -21.11
N ILE A 135 1.68 0.48 -22.34
CA ILE A 135 1.50 1.92 -22.54
C ILE A 135 0.09 2.38 -22.10
N PRO A 136 -1.01 1.86 -22.65
CA PRO A 136 -2.36 2.23 -22.19
C PRO A 136 -2.64 1.72 -20.77
N LEU A 137 -2.18 0.52 -20.42
CA LEU A 137 -2.38 -0.04 -19.07
C LEU A 137 -1.61 0.75 -18.00
N GLY A 138 -0.41 1.25 -18.32
CA GLY A 138 0.39 2.08 -17.42
C GLY A 138 -0.26 3.43 -17.15
N LEU A 139 -0.91 4.03 -18.16
CA LEU A 139 -1.70 5.26 -17.98
C LEU A 139 -2.91 5.00 -17.08
N ALA A 140 -3.67 3.93 -17.34
CA ALA A 140 -4.79 3.55 -16.50
C ALA A 140 -4.33 3.28 -15.05
N TRP A 141 -3.20 2.59 -14.89
CA TRP A 141 -2.62 2.28 -13.59
C TRP A 141 -2.21 3.54 -12.82
N TYR A 142 -1.62 4.52 -13.50
CA TYR A 142 -1.26 5.80 -12.90
C TYR A 142 -2.46 6.57 -12.36
N VAL A 143 -3.62 6.47 -13.01
CA VAL A 143 -4.87 7.10 -12.53
C VAL A 143 -5.46 6.36 -11.32
N THR A 144 -5.15 5.07 -11.17
CA THR A 144 -5.61 4.25 -10.04
C THR A 144 -4.72 4.32 -8.80
N LEU A 145 -3.49 4.86 -8.93
CA LEU A 145 -2.57 5.15 -7.83
C LEU A 145 -2.95 6.46 -7.11
#